data_AF-A0A1I8EIM3-F1
#
_entry.id   AF-A0A1I8EIM3-F1
#
_cell.length_a   1.000
_cell.length_b   1.000
_cell.length_c   1.000
_cell.angle_alpha   90.00
_cell.angle_beta   90.00
_cell.angle_gamma   90.00
#
_symmetry.space_group_name_H-M   'P 1'
#
loop_
_entity.id
_entity.type
_entity.pdbx_description
1 polymer ?
#
loop_
_entity_poly.entity_id
_entity_poly.type
_entity_poly.pdbx_seq_one_letter_code
_entity_poly.pdbx_strand_id
1 'polypeptide(L)'
;MKFELSLDPMDGSSSLSEGKVANYMESGYSLAAYTSKRFVKSFPKGLRQDSSNMDPIPSWLCGIQSVAMNMQTTGEYLDIVNGLFRTNGNCGYVLKSKTLIDGLDPRMPEVSSSVVTTMLVGVISGQYLPTVSQANDVIDPYVTIEIFGIPADSRKFRTKTIRNNGFNPQFNETFTFPLHFPDFALLRFCVKDFDSTSANDFVGEFTIPVKSIRAGYSHIRLNTGNLRTVDESASLFIRIAFE
;
A
#
# COMPACT_ATOMS: atom_id res chain seq x y z
N MET A 1 20.86 18.14 -7.84
CA MET A 1 20.38 18.39 -9.21
C MET A 1 18.95 18.90 -9.08
N LYS A 2 18.69 20.14 -9.49
CA LYS A 2 17.32 20.63 -9.64
C LYS A 2 16.82 20.15 -11.00
N PHE A 3 15.60 19.64 -11.07
CA PHE A 3 14.97 19.29 -12.33
C PHE A 3 14.33 20.55 -12.90
N GLU A 4 14.66 20.88 -14.15
CA GLU A 4 14.25 22.13 -14.76
C GLU A 4 13.71 21.87 -16.17
N LEU A 5 12.40 22.04 -16.33
CA LEU A 5 11.70 21.78 -17.59
C LEU A 5 12.26 22.58 -18.79
N SER A 6 12.89 23.72 -18.53
CA SER A 6 13.52 24.59 -19.53
C SER A 6 14.90 24.10 -19.98
N LEU A 7 15.57 23.26 -19.19
CA LEU A 7 16.92 22.77 -19.46
C LEU A 7 16.92 21.32 -19.93
N ASP A 8 15.98 20.52 -19.43
CA ASP A 8 15.93 19.09 -19.71
C ASP A 8 15.20 18.80 -21.04
N PRO A 9 15.78 17.95 -21.92
CA PRO A 9 15.19 17.62 -23.21
C PRO A 9 13.83 16.95 -23.05
N MET A 10 12.91 17.19 -24.00
CA MET A 10 11.54 16.71 -23.91
C MET A 10 11.41 15.18 -23.99
N ASP A 11 12.31 14.55 -24.73
CA ASP A 11 12.47 13.10 -24.89
C ASP A 11 13.42 12.49 -23.85
N GLY A 12 13.94 13.29 -22.91
CA GLY A 12 14.76 12.81 -21.81
C GLY A 12 13.95 12.04 -20.77
N SER A 13 14.48 10.88 -20.35
CA SER A 13 13.95 10.10 -19.22
C SER A 13 14.96 10.06 -18.08
N SER A 14 14.71 10.85 -17.04
CA SER A 14 15.59 10.91 -15.87
C SER A 14 15.40 9.71 -14.95
N SER A 15 16.49 9.24 -14.34
CA SER A 15 16.46 8.15 -13.35
C SER A 15 16.94 8.63 -11.97
N LEU A 16 16.24 8.22 -10.91
CA LEU A 16 16.48 8.62 -9.54
C LEU A 16 16.63 7.42 -8.60
N SER A 17 17.67 7.43 -7.77
CA SER A 17 17.75 6.46 -6.66
C SER A 17 16.72 6.78 -5.58
N GLU A 18 16.26 5.77 -4.83
CA GLU A 18 15.32 5.97 -3.72
C GLU A 18 15.80 7.03 -2.71
N GLY A 19 17.12 7.10 -2.45
CA GLY A 19 17.70 8.09 -1.54
C GLY A 19 17.58 9.52 -2.07
N LYS A 20 17.66 9.70 -3.40
CA LYS A 20 17.45 11.02 -4.00
C LYS A 20 15.98 11.44 -3.98
N VAL A 21 15.06 10.48 -4.14
CA VAL A 21 13.62 10.72 -3.94
C VAL A 21 13.34 11.10 -2.49
N ALA A 22 13.90 10.38 -1.52
CA ALA A 22 13.77 10.70 -0.09
C ALA A 22 14.22 12.13 0.22
N ASN A 23 15.36 12.58 -0.32
CA ASN A 23 15.83 13.96 -0.15
C ASN A 23 14.84 15.01 -0.70
N TYR A 24 14.15 14.74 -1.82
CA TYR A 24 13.10 15.63 -2.31
C TYR A 24 11.88 15.65 -1.39
N MET A 25 11.52 14.48 -0.84
CA MET A 25 10.42 14.38 0.12
C MET A 25 10.70 15.19 1.38
N GLU A 26 11.91 15.05 1.95
CA GLU A 26 12.36 15.74 3.17
C GLU A 26 12.53 17.25 2.97
N SER A 27 13.06 17.68 1.82
CA SER A 27 13.24 19.11 1.53
C SER A 27 11.95 19.84 1.16
N GLY A 28 10.83 19.13 0.98
CA GLY A 28 9.57 19.70 0.49
C GLY A 28 9.62 20.12 -0.98
N TYR A 29 10.69 19.79 -1.71
CA TYR A 29 10.79 20.10 -3.13
C TYR A 29 9.79 19.26 -3.93
N SER A 30 8.91 19.92 -4.68
CA SER A 30 7.93 19.26 -5.53
C SER A 30 8.49 18.89 -6.90
N LEU A 31 8.37 17.61 -7.25
CA LEU A 31 8.61 17.10 -8.59
C LEU A 31 7.35 17.04 -9.45
N ALA A 32 6.17 17.34 -8.90
CA ALA A 32 4.89 17.11 -9.58
C ALA A 32 4.79 17.88 -10.90
N ALA A 33 5.22 19.15 -10.93
CA ALA A 33 5.24 19.96 -12.14
C ALA A 33 6.14 19.35 -13.23
N TYR A 34 7.29 18.78 -12.85
CA TYR A 34 8.19 18.12 -13.77
C TYR A 34 7.61 16.79 -14.28
N THR A 35 7.16 15.92 -13.37
CA THR A 35 6.61 14.59 -13.69
C THR A 35 5.23 14.65 -14.35
N SER A 36 4.56 15.81 -14.36
CA SER A 36 3.37 16.04 -15.20
C SER A 36 3.69 16.13 -16.69
N LYS A 37 4.93 16.52 -17.06
CA LYS A 37 5.35 16.74 -18.45
C LYS A 37 6.51 15.86 -18.91
N ARG A 38 7.13 15.11 -17.99
CA ARG A 38 8.31 14.27 -18.25
C ARG A 38 8.16 12.91 -17.59
N PHE A 39 8.71 11.89 -18.23
CA PHE A 39 8.77 10.55 -17.68
C PHE A 39 9.99 10.41 -16.76
N VAL A 40 9.78 9.89 -15.56
CA VAL A 40 10.84 9.67 -14.57
C VAL A 40 10.78 8.23 -14.09
N LYS A 41 11.97 7.65 -13.91
CA LYS A 41 12.17 6.35 -13.28
C LYS A 41 12.78 6.52 -11.90
N SER A 42 12.30 5.78 -10.91
CA SER A 42 13.01 5.57 -9.64
C SER A 42 13.46 4.13 -9.49
N PHE A 43 14.52 3.90 -8.71
CA PHE A 43 15.06 2.55 -8.47
C PHE A 43 15.66 2.40 -7.06
N PRO A 44 15.73 1.16 -6.52
CA PRO A 44 16.29 0.90 -5.19
C PRO A 44 17.79 1.24 -5.13
N LYS A 45 18.31 1.67 -3.97
CA LYS A 45 19.74 1.99 -3.83
C LYS A 45 20.60 0.73 -3.94
N GLY A 46 21.83 0.89 -4.45
CA GLY A 46 22.78 -0.22 -4.60
C GLY A 46 23.18 -0.93 -3.30
N LEU A 47 22.94 -0.32 -2.13
CA LEU A 47 23.18 -0.97 -0.83
C LEU A 47 22.20 -2.13 -0.53
N ARG A 48 21.09 -2.24 -1.26
CA ARG A 48 20.12 -3.36 -1.13
C ARG A 48 20.63 -4.61 -1.86
N GLN A 49 21.77 -5.11 -1.40
CA GLN A 49 22.41 -6.31 -1.97
C GLN A 49 21.56 -7.58 -1.75
N ASP A 50 20.70 -7.56 -0.73
CA ASP A 50 19.69 -8.58 -0.45
C ASP A 50 18.47 -8.52 -1.38
N SER A 51 18.46 -7.61 -2.36
CA SER A 51 17.32 -7.35 -3.24
C SER A 51 16.04 -6.94 -2.51
N SER A 52 16.13 -6.41 -1.29
CA SER A 52 14.97 -5.82 -0.60
C SER A 52 14.34 -4.71 -1.44
N ASN A 53 13.04 -4.50 -1.28
CA ASN A 53 12.30 -3.47 -2.01
C ASN A 53 12.29 -2.12 -1.30
N MET A 54 12.26 -1.04 -2.08
CA MET A 54 12.04 0.32 -1.59
C MET A 54 10.55 0.58 -1.33
N ASP A 55 10.23 1.56 -0.48
CA ASP A 55 8.86 2.06 -0.38
C ASP A 55 8.49 2.81 -1.69
N PRO A 56 7.43 2.40 -2.41
CA PRO A 56 7.02 3.07 -3.64
C PRO A 56 6.29 4.40 -3.40
N ILE A 57 5.74 4.62 -2.20
CA ILE A 57 4.87 5.77 -1.90
C ILE A 57 5.58 7.11 -2.11
N PRO A 58 6.81 7.35 -1.60
CA PRO A 58 7.58 8.55 -1.90
C PRO A 58 7.68 8.88 -3.39
N SER A 59 8.00 7.88 -4.22
CA SER A 59 8.15 8.08 -5.66
C SER A 59 6.83 8.46 -6.33
N TRP A 60 5.76 7.75 -6.00
CA TRP A 60 4.43 8.04 -6.56
C TRP A 60 3.89 9.39 -6.10
N LEU A 61 4.17 9.84 -4.87
CA LEU A 61 3.82 11.19 -4.39
C LEU A 61 4.58 12.28 -5.14
N CYS A 62 5.81 12.02 -5.58
CA CYS A 62 6.54 12.88 -6.52
C CYS A 62 6.00 12.82 -7.97
N GLY A 63 5.00 11.98 -8.24
CA GLY A 63 4.42 11.74 -9.56
C GLY A 63 5.28 10.89 -10.51
N ILE A 64 6.32 10.24 -9.98
CA ILE A 64 7.22 9.34 -10.73
C ILE A 64 6.43 8.12 -11.20
N GLN A 65 6.53 7.81 -12.50
CA GLN A 65 5.71 6.80 -13.16
C GLN A 65 6.34 5.41 -13.12
N SER A 66 7.64 5.32 -13.37
CA SER A 66 8.37 4.04 -13.39
C SER A 66 9.09 3.82 -12.08
N VAL A 67 8.41 3.22 -11.11
CA VAL A 67 9.00 2.85 -9.83
C VAL A 67 9.51 1.41 -9.93
N ALA A 68 10.80 1.25 -10.17
CA ALA A 68 11.40 -0.07 -10.35
C ALA A 68 11.49 -0.81 -9.02
N MET A 69 11.05 -2.07 -9.03
CA MET A 69 11.02 -2.97 -7.88
C MET A 69 11.79 -4.25 -8.20
N ASN A 70 12.32 -4.90 -7.18
CA ASN A 70 12.85 -6.26 -7.22
C ASN A 70 11.69 -7.25 -7.16
N MET A 71 11.15 -7.64 -8.32
CA MET A 71 9.96 -8.50 -8.44
C MET A 71 10.16 -9.91 -7.85
N GLN A 72 11.41 -10.35 -7.72
CA GLN A 72 11.79 -11.62 -7.09
C GLN A 72 11.64 -11.62 -5.57
N THR A 73 11.53 -10.45 -4.94
CA THR A 73 11.48 -10.29 -3.49
C THR A 73 10.08 -9.91 -3.04
N THR A 74 9.33 -10.88 -2.51
CA THR A 74 8.01 -10.63 -1.95
C THR A 74 8.09 -9.87 -0.62
N GLY A 75 7.00 -9.20 -0.26
CA GLY A 75 6.92 -8.39 0.95
C GLY A 75 5.99 -7.21 0.77
N GLU A 76 5.83 -6.45 1.85
CA GLU A 76 4.85 -5.36 1.97
C GLU A 76 4.87 -4.37 0.79
N TYR A 77 6.06 -3.93 0.37
CA TYR A 77 6.15 -2.96 -0.73
C TYR A 77 5.75 -3.55 -2.09
N LEU A 78 5.99 -4.85 -2.31
CA LEU A 78 5.52 -5.51 -3.53
C LEU A 78 4.01 -5.80 -3.44
N ASP A 79 3.48 -6.09 -2.25
CA ASP A 79 2.03 -6.20 -2.01
C ASP A 79 1.30 -4.91 -2.41
N ILE A 80 1.86 -3.75 -2.02
CA ILE A 80 1.33 -2.41 -2.34
C ILE A 80 1.35 -2.15 -3.85
N VAL A 81 2.46 -2.47 -4.51
CA VAL A 81 2.59 -2.36 -5.97
C VAL A 81 1.56 -3.24 -6.68
N ASN A 82 1.45 -4.50 -6.28
CA ASN A 82 0.46 -5.42 -6.84
C ASN A 82 -0.98 -4.97 -6.54
N GLY A 83 -1.24 -4.36 -5.39
CA GLY A 83 -2.54 -3.77 -5.05
C GLY A 83 -2.90 -2.60 -5.96
N LEU A 84 -1.97 -1.68 -6.22
CA LEU A 84 -2.19 -0.55 -7.13
C LEU A 84 -2.43 -1.02 -8.56
N PHE A 85 -1.53 -1.85 -9.09
CA PHE A 85 -1.56 -2.28 -10.49
C PHE A 85 -2.59 -3.37 -10.78
N ARG A 86 -3.31 -3.85 -9.76
CA ARG A 86 -4.55 -4.61 -9.96
C ARG A 86 -5.68 -3.77 -10.56
N THR A 87 -5.58 -2.44 -10.46
CA THR A 87 -6.53 -1.53 -11.11
C THR A 87 -6.34 -1.51 -12.62
N ASN A 88 -7.37 -1.02 -13.32
CA ASN A 88 -7.35 -0.87 -14.78
C ASN A 88 -7.06 -2.20 -15.51
N GLY A 89 -7.63 -3.31 -15.02
CA GLY A 89 -7.55 -4.61 -15.68
C GLY A 89 -6.15 -5.22 -15.70
N ASN A 90 -5.30 -4.92 -14.72
CA ASN A 90 -3.93 -5.42 -14.61
C ASN A 90 -3.04 -5.08 -15.81
N CYS A 91 -3.34 -4.01 -16.56
CA CYS A 91 -2.60 -3.70 -17.79
C CYS A 91 -1.21 -3.07 -17.56
N GLY A 92 -0.83 -2.84 -16.31
CA GLY A 92 0.44 -2.21 -15.94
C GLY A 92 0.44 -0.67 -15.99
N TYR A 93 -0.68 -0.05 -16.37
CA TYR A 93 -0.82 1.42 -16.41
C TYR A 93 -2.00 1.88 -15.57
N VAL A 94 -1.74 2.79 -14.63
CA VAL A 94 -2.75 3.42 -13.77
C VAL A 94 -2.65 4.93 -13.95
N LEU A 95 -3.77 5.57 -14.30
CA LEU A 95 -3.81 7.03 -14.47
C LEU A 95 -3.54 7.71 -13.11
N LYS A 96 -2.63 8.69 -13.12
CA LYS A 96 -2.33 9.55 -11.95
C LYS A 96 -3.58 10.32 -11.51
N SER A 97 -3.59 10.76 -10.25
CA SER A 97 -4.63 11.70 -9.78
C SER A 97 -4.59 13.00 -10.58
N LYS A 98 -5.72 13.70 -10.67
CA LYS A 98 -5.80 14.99 -11.36
C LYS A 98 -4.78 15.99 -10.81
N THR A 99 -4.56 16.02 -9.50
CA THR A 99 -3.53 16.83 -8.82
C THR A 99 -2.14 16.63 -9.44
N LEU A 100 -1.70 15.38 -9.60
CA LEU A 100 -0.38 15.05 -10.18
C LEU A 100 -0.32 15.22 -11.70
N ILE A 101 -1.47 15.21 -12.39
CA ILE A 101 -1.57 15.53 -13.82
C ILE A 101 -1.44 17.04 -14.02
N ASP A 102 -2.05 17.84 -13.14
CA ASP A 102 -2.00 19.31 -13.16
C ASP A 102 -0.66 19.86 -12.62
N GLY A 103 0.25 18.98 -12.17
CA GLY A 103 1.58 19.35 -11.72
C GLY A 103 1.65 19.86 -10.28
N LEU A 104 0.64 19.57 -9.48
CA LEU A 104 0.56 19.94 -8.07
C LEU A 104 1.00 18.79 -7.16
N ASP A 105 1.68 19.12 -6.07
CA ASP A 105 2.09 18.14 -5.08
C ASP A 105 0.92 17.82 -4.14
N PRO A 106 0.48 16.56 -4.01
CA PRO A 106 -0.64 16.20 -3.13
C PRO A 106 -0.36 16.46 -1.64
N ARG A 107 0.88 16.71 -1.25
CA ARG A 107 1.29 17.02 0.13
C ARG A 107 1.17 18.50 0.48
N MET A 108 0.91 19.36 -0.51
CA MET A 108 0.75 20.79 -0.28
C MET A 108 -0.51 21.07 0.56
N PRO A 109 -0.44 21.96 1.57
CA PRO A 109 -1.59 22.27 2.42
C PRO A 109 -2.83 22.72 1.64
N GLU A 110 -2.66 23.38 0.50
CA GLU A 110 -3.75 23.81 -0.37
C GLU A 110 -4.53 22.62 -0.98
N VAL A 111 -3.91 21.43 -1.05
CA VAL A 111 -4.51 20.21 -1.62
C VAL A 111 -5.10 19.30 -0.54
N SER A 112 -4.43 19.16 0.60
CA SER A 112 -4.74 18.11 1.60
C SER A 112 -4.86 18.61 3.04
N SER A 113 -5.21 19.89 3.25
CA SER A 113 -5.40 20.45 4.60
C SER A 113 -6.66 19.98 5.32
N SER A 114 -7.68 19.53 4.58
CA SER A 114 -8.98 19.14 5.14
C SER A 114 -9.29 17.68 4.86
N VAL A 115 -9.99 17.04 5.79
CA VAL A 115 -10.52 15.69 5.59
C VAL A 115 -11.57 15.74 4.49
N VAL A 116 -11.40 14.92 3.46
CA VAL A 116 -12.30 14.80 2.32
C VAL A 116 -13.41 13.79 2.60
N THR A 117 -13.07 12.67 3.25
CA THR A 117 -14.02 11.63 3.66
C THR A 117 -13.49 10.88 4.87
N THR A 118 -14.38 10.28 5.64
CA THR A 118 -13.99 9.36 6.72
C THR A 118 -14.37 7.93 6.34
N MET A 119 -13.38 7.05 6.24
CA MET A 119 -13.59 5.63 5.96
C MET A 119 -13.66 4.83 7.26
N LEU A 120 -14.72 4.05 7.44
CA LEU A 120 -14.84 3.07 8.52
C LEU A 120 -14.57 1.68 7.99
N VAL A 121 -13.64 0.96 8.62
CA VAL A 121 -13.25 -0.40 8.26
C VAL A 121 -13.57 -1.34 9.41
N GLY A 122 -14.64 -2.11 9.27
CA GLY A 122 -15.02 -3.19 10.17
C GLY A 122 -14.37 -4.51 9.76
N VAL A 123 -13.50 -5.05 10.60
CA VAL A 123 -12.97 -6.41 10.47
C VAL A 123 -13.82 -7.33 11.34
N ILE A 124 -14.65 -8.14 10.69
CA ILE A 124 -15.66 -8.96 11.37
C ILE A 124 -15.06 -10.31 11.73
N SER A 125 -14.59 -11.07 10.73
CA SER A 125 -14.02 -12.41 10.94
C SER A 125 -13.06 -12.83 9.84
N GLY A 126 -12.25 -13.86 10.11
CA GLY A 126 -11.49 -14.62 9.10
C GLY A 126 -12.15 -15.96 8.79
N GLN A 127 -11.82 -16.54 7.64
CA GLN A 127 -12.26 -17.87 7.21
C GLN A 127 -11.06 -18.63 6.63
N TYR A 128 -10.86 -19.88 7.08
CA TYR A 128 -9.87 -20.82 6.54
C TYR A 128 -8.45 -20.22 6.40
N LEU A 129 -7.99 -19.52 7.43
CA LEU A 129 -6.64 -18.94 7.44
C LEU A 129 -5.61 -20.08 7.50
N PRO A 130 -4.60 -20.09 6.60
CA PRO A 130 -3.65 -21.18 6.52
C PRO A 130 -2.69 -21.18 7.72
N THR A 131 -2.30 -22.38 8.15
CA THR A 131 -1.20 -22.55 9.11
C THR A 131 0.14 -22.25 8.45
N VAL A 132 0.99 -21.50 9.15
CA VAL A 132 2.29 -21.02 8.68
C VAL A 132 3.47 -21.77 9.30
N SER A 133 3.27 -22.37 10.48
CA SER A 133 4.26 -23.12 11.26
C SER A 133 4.07 -24.66 11.14
N GLN A 134 4.92 -25.44 11.84
CA GLN A 134 5.02 -26.90 11.72
C GLN A 134 3.69 -27.66 11.97
N ALA A 135 3.64 -28.90 11.49
CA ALA A 135 2.47 -29.78 11.63
C ALA A 135 1.98 -29.86 13.09
N ASN A 136 0.70 -29.50 13.30
CA ASN A 136 -0.09 -29.46 14.55
C ASN A 136 -0.15 -28.14 15.33
N ASP A 137 0.41 -27.04 14.82
CA ASP A 137 0.20 -25.73 15.44
C ASP A 137 -1.07 -25.04 14.91
N VAL A 138 -1.81 -24.35 15.79
CA VAL A 138 -3.02 -23.60 15.43
C VAL A 138 -2.73 -22.13 15.57
N ILE A 139 -2.85 -21.40 14.47
CA ILE A 139 -2.50 -19.98 14.44
C ILE A 139 -3.28 -19.14 15.45
N ASP A 140 -2.63 -18.08 15.92
CA ASP A 140 -3.13 -17.01 16.78
C ASP A 140 -3.32 -15.72 15.95
N PRO A 141 -4.33 -15.63 15.07
CA PRO A 141 -4.38 -14.59 14.07
C PRO A 141 -4.72 -13.22 14.66
N TYR A 142 -4.12 -12.19 14.08
CA TYR A 142 -4.58 -10.82 14.15
C TYR A 142 -4.48 -10.16 12.77
N VAL A 143 -5.25 -9.09 12.58
CA VAL A 143 -5.25 -8.32 11.33
C VAL A 143 -4.65 -6.95 11.58
N THR A 144 -3.69 -6.54 10.76
CA THR A 144 -3.29 -5.13 10.64
C THR A 144 -4.03 -4.48 9.48
N ILE A 145 -4.53 -3.27 9.70
CA ILE A 145 -5.23 -2.46 8.71
C ILE A 145 -4.44 -1.18 8.55
N GLU A 146 -3.96 -0.90 7.34
CA GLU A 146 -3.00 0.17 7.08
C GLU A 146 -3.39 0.99 5.86
N ILE A 147 -3.26 2.31 5.97
CA ILE A 147 -3.38 3.25 4.86
C ILE A 147 -1.98 3.65 4.42
N PHE A 148 -1.69 3.43 3.14
CA PHE A 148 -0.52 3.97 2.45
C PHE A 148 -0.95 5.13 1.57
N GLY A 149 -0.34 6.30 1.73
CA GLY A 149 -0.74 7.49 1.00
C GLY A 149 0.09 8.70 1.37
N ILE A 150 -0.52 9.89 1.37
CA ILE A 150 0.14 11.08 1.92
C ILE A 150 0.38 10.93 3.42
N PRO A 151 1.36 11.64 4.01
CA PRO A 151 1.66 11.54 5.44
C PRO A 151 0.46 11.78 6.37
N ALA A 152 -0.46 12.69 6.00
CA ALA A 152 -1.66 12.99 6.80
C ALA A 152 -2.67 11.81 6.88
N ASP A 153 -2.63 10.92 5.89
CA ASP A 153 -3.54 9.77 5.79
C ASP A 153 -2.91 8.48 6.32
N SER A 154 -1.59 8.41 6.37
CA SER A 154 -0.84 7.23 6.79
C SER A 154 -1.18 6.84 8.23
N ARG A 155 -1.73 5.64 8.39
CA ARG A 155 -2.22 5.13 9.68
C ARG A 155 -2.24 3.61 9.67
N LYS A 156 -1.87 3.00 10.79
CA LYS A 156 -1.87 1.55 10.97
C LYS A 156 -2.60 1.21 12.26
N PHE A 157 -3.59 0.33 12.15
CA PHE A 157 -4.27 -0.28 13.28
C PHE A 157 -4.03 -1.78 13.30
N ARG A 158 -4.29 -2.40 14.46
CA ARG A 158 -4.21 -3.84 14.67
C ARG A 158 -5.41 -4.28 15.51
N THR A 159 -6.05 -5.37 15.11
CA THR A 159 -7.07 -6.07 15.92
C THR A 159 -6.42 -6.76 17.12
N LYS A 160 -7.23 -7.14 18.09
CA LYS A 160 -6.85 -8.14 19.08
C LYS A 160 -6.48 -9.45 18.38
N THR A 161 -5.57 -10.18 19.02
CA THR A 161 -5.23 -11.55 18.64
C THR A 161 -6.33 -12.50 19.09
N ILE A 162 -6.78 -13.38 18.21
CA ILE A 162 -7.66 -14.51 18.54
C ILE A 162 -6.77 -15.73 18.74
N ARG A 163 -6.88 -16.40 19.88
CA ARG A 163 -6.00 -17.54 20.19
C ARG A 163 -6.52 -18.85 19.59
N ASN A 164 -5.62 -19.67 19.07
CA ASN A 164 -5.81 -21.02 18.57
C ASN A 164 -7.03 -21.14 17.64
N ASN A 165 -7.17 -20.21 16.69
CA ASN A 165 -8.29 -20.25 15.75
C ASN A 165 -7.95 -19.63 14.40
N GLY A 166 -7.45 -20.45 13.47
CA GLY A 166 -7.35 -20.11 12.05
C GLY A 166 -8.61 -20.41 11.22
N PHE A 167 -9.53 -21.23 11.73
CA PHE A 167 -10.67 -21.71 10.95
C PHE A 167 -11.74 -20.63 10.74
N ASN A 168 -12.12 -19.92 11.81
CA ASN A 168 -13.18 -18.91 11.77
C ASN A 168 -13.04 -17.79 12.84
N PRO A 169 -11.85 -17.19 13.03
CA PRO A 169 -11.63 -16.18 14.08
C PRO A 169 -12.61 -15.01 13.96
N GLN A 170 -13.13 -14.55 15.10
CA GLN A 170 -14.06 -13.43 15.19
C GLN A 170 -13.36 -12.23 15.82
N PHE A 171 -13.14 -11.18 15.02
CA PHE A 171 -12.48 -9.95 15.47
C PHE A 171 -13.50 -8.91 15.97
N ASN A 172 -14.53 -8.64 15.15
CA ASN A 172 -15.60 -7.68 15.44
C ASN A 172 -15.10 -6.29 15.89
N GLU A 173 -14.05 -5.79 15.22
CA GLU A 173 -13.46 -4.48 15.50
C GLU A 173 -13.65 -3.54 14.33
N THR A 174 -13.90 -2.26 14.60
CA THR A 174 -14.07 -1.21 13.57
C THR A 174 -13.05 -0.10 13.79
N PHE A 175 -12.40 0.32 12.71
CA PHE A 175 -11.37 1.34 12.70
C PHE A 175 -11.79 2.52 11.82
N THR A 176 -11.44 3.73 12.23
CA THR A 176 -11.81 4.97 11.54
C THR A 176 -10.58 5.63 10.93
N PHE A 177 -10.68 5.97 9.65
CA PHE A 177 -9.63 6.62 8.87
C PHE A 177 -10.15 7.92 8.26
N PRO A 178 -9.83 9.09 8.85
CA PRO A 178 -10.06 10.37 8.18
C PRO A 178 -9.04 10.53 7.04
N LEU A 179 -9.52 10.67 5.81
CA LEU A 179 -8.69 10.74 4.60
C LEU A 179 -8.76 12.15 3.98
N HIS A 180 -7.59 12.76 3.80
CA HIS A 180 -7.41 14.07 3.17
C HIS A 180 -7.10 13.93 1.67
N PHE A 181 -6.57 12.79 1.23
CA PHE A 181 -6.30 12.54 -0.19
C PHE A 181 -6.64 11.09 -0.61
N PRO A 182 -7.93 10.70 -0.56
CA PRO A 182 -8.40 9.34 -0.83
C PRO A 182 -8.10 8.84 -2.25
N ASP A 183 -7.94 9.75 -3.22
CA ASP A 183 -7.62 9.42 -4.63
C ASP A 183 -6.29 8.67 -4.82
N PHE A 184 -5.39 8.80 -3.85
CA PHE A 184 -4.08 8.15 -3.84
C PHE A 184 -3.94 7.08 -2.76
N ALA A 185 -4.79 7.10 -1.73
CA ALA A 185 -4.69 6.19 -0.61
C ALA A 185 -4.89 4.72 -1.03
N LEU A 186 -4.08 3.82 -0.47
CA LEU A 186 -4.23 2.37 -0.56
C LEU A 186 -4.53 1.80 0.81
N LEU A 187 -5.55 0.95 0.89
CA LEU A 187 -5.90 0.19 2.07
C LEU A 187 -5.27 -1.21 1.98
N ARG A 188 -4.50 -1.59 2.99
CA ARG A 188 -3.90 -2.91 3.12
C ARG A 188 -4.38 -3.62 4.37
N PHE A 189 -4.83 -4.86 4.19
CA PHE A 189 -5.08 -5.83 5.25
C PHE A 189 -3.91 -6.82 5.26
N CYS A 190 -3.34 -7.10 6.43
CA CYS A 190 -2.36 -8.17 6.59
C CYS A 190 -2.74 -9.00 7.81
N VAL A 191 -2.97 -10.29 7.60
CA VAL A 191 -3.15 -11.27 8.65
C VAL A 191 -1.79 -11.83 9.04
N LYS A 192 -1.53 -11.90 10.33
CA LYS A 192 -0.33 -12.50 10.89
C LYS A 192 -0.67 -13.44 12.03
N ASP A 193 0.17 -14.44 12.20
CA ASP A 193 0.15 -15.34 13.34
C ASP A 193 0.98 -14.71 14.47
N PHE A 194 0.40 -14.58 15.65
CA PHE A 194 1.10 -13.99 16.79
C PHE A 194 1.97 -15.02 17.51
N ASP A 195 3.26 -14.75 17.60
CA ASP A 195 4.19 -15.49 18.44
C ASP A 195 4.70 -14.58 19.56
N SER A 196 4.71 -15.09 20.79
CA SER A 196 5.24 -14.38 21.96
C SER A 196 6.76 -14.45 22.07
N THR A 197 7.40 -15.38 21.36
CA THR A 197 8.81 -15.74 21.48
C THR A 197 9.62 -15.45 20.22
N SER A 198 8.97 -15.34 19.06
CA SER A 198 9.62 -15.08 17.78
C SER A 198 8.91 -13.97 16.98
N ALA A 199 9.31 -13.77 15.73
CA ALA A 199 8.67 -12.80 14.87
C ALA A 199 7.33 -13.34 14.37
N ASN A 200 6.29 -12.50 14.41
CA ASN A 200 4.96 -12.89 13.95
C ASN A 200 4.95 -13.26 12.47
N ASP A 201 4.48 -14.47 12.17
CA ASP A 201 4.50 -15.03 10.84
C ASP A 201 3.43 -14.42 9.93
N PHE A 202 3.77 -14.30 8.65
CA PHE A 202 2.85 -13.81 7.64
C PHE A 202 1.85 -14.90 7.23
N VAL A 203 0.56 -14.64 7.40
CA VAL A 203 -0.51 -15.58 7.00
C VAL A 203 -1.08 -15.21 5.63
N GLY A 204 -1.42 -13.94 5.42
CA GLY A 204 -2.02 -13.47 4.18
C GLY A 204 -2.17 -11.96 4.11
N GLU A 205 -2.30 -11.39 2.92
CA GLU A 205 -2.61 -9.97 2.74
C GLU A 205 -3.60 -9.70 1.63
N PHE A 206 -4.21 -8.52 1.66
CA PHE A 206 -4.91 -7.95 0.53
C PHE A 206 -4.73 -6.43 0.52
N THR A 207 -4.34 -5.88 -0.63
CA THR A 207 -4.14 -4.44 -0.82
C THR A 207 -5.01 -3.92 -1.96
N ILE A 208 -5.69 -2.77 -1.74
CA ILE A 208 -6.62 -2.16 -2.69
C ILE A 208 -6.56 -0.63 -2.62
N PRO A 209 -6.57 0.11 -3.75
CA PRO A 209 -6.76 1.56 -3.74
C PRO A 209 -8.13 1.95 -3.17
N VAL A 210 -8.17 2.97 -2.31
CA VAL A 210 -9.41 3.40 -1.63
C VAL A 210 -10.51 3.74 -2.64
N LYS A 211 -10.16 4.43 -3.74
CA LYS A 211 -11.08 4.76 -4.83
C LYS A 211 -11.70 3.55 -5.55
N SER A 212 -11.13 2.35 -5.37
CA SER A 212 -11.61 1.10 -5.98
C SER A 212 -12.45 0.26 -5.01
N ILE A 213 -12.67 0.73 -3.79
CA ILE A 213 -13.45 0.02 -2.77
C ILE A 213 -14.94 0.25 -3.00
N ARG A 214 -15.71 -0.85 -2.92
CA ARG A 214 -17.18 -0.79 -2.81
C ARG A 214 -17.58 -0.85 -1.34
N ALA A 215 -18.40 0.10 -0.89
CA ALA A 215 -18.96 0.11 0.46
C ALA A 215 -19.90 -1.09 0.69
N GLY A 216 -20.12 -1.42 1.96
CA GLY A 216 -20.94 -2.53 2.42
C GLY A 216 -20.14 -3.71 2.93
N TYR A 217 -20.79 -4.86 3.01
CA TYR A 217 -20.20 -6.12 3.46
C TYR A 217 -19.56 -6.85 2.28
N SER A 218 -18.37 -7.41 2.47
CA SER A 218 -17.68 -8.19 1.44
C SER A 218 -16.70 -9.17 2.06
N HIS A 219 -16.40 -10.25 1.32
CA HIS A 219 -15.22 -11.06 1.59
C HIS A 219 -14.06 -10.58 0.74
N ILE A 220 -12.90 -10.42 1.37
CA ILE A 220 -11.62 -10.21 0.66
C ILE A 220 -10.84 -11.52 0.67
N ARG A 221 -10.46 -12.01 -0.50
CA ARG A 221 -9.59 -13.18 -0.64
C ARG A 221 -8.16 -12.77 -0.35
N LEU A 222 -7.49 -13.52 0.52
CA LEU A 222 -6.13 -13.22 0.91
C LEU A 222 -5.15 -13.78 -0.12
N ASN A 223 -4.08 -13.05 -0.38
CA ASN A 223 -2.88 -13.56 -1.03
C ASN A 223 -2.03 -14.21 0.06
N THR A 224 -1.81 -15.52 -0.02
CA THR A 224 -1.12 -16.32 1.00
C THR A 224 0.20 -16.87 0.47
N GLY A 225 1.01 -17.43 1.39
CA GLY A 225 2.28 -18.06 1.07
C GLY A 225 3.36 -17.10 0.55
N ASN A 226 4.54 -17.65 0.27
CA ASN A 226 5.71 -16.85 -0.14
C ASN A 226 5.53 -16.15 -1.48
N LEU A 227 4.73 -16.73 -2.39
CA LEU A 227 4.47 -16.20 -3.73
C LEU A 227 3.30 -15.22 -3.79
N ARG A 228 2.61 -14.96 -2.67
CA ARG A 228 1.44 -14.06 -2.61
C ARG A 228 0.37 -14.43 -3.65
N THR A 229 0.03 -15.71 -3.70
CA THR A 229 -1.02 -16.23 -4.58
C THR A 229 -2.38 -16.09 -3.92
N VAL A 230 -3.41 -15.72 -4.69
CA VAL A 230 -4.79 -15.65 -4.20
C VAL A 230 -5.21 -17.03 -3.69
N ASP A 231 -5.66 -17.08 -2.45
CA ASP A 231 -6.17 -18.30 -1.82
C ASP A 231 -7.68 -18.43 -2.05
N GLU A 232 -8.11 -19.60 -2.54
CA GLU A 232 -9.52 -19.89 -2.84
C GLU A 232 -10.38 -20.09 -1.59
N SER A 233 -9.76 -20.26 -0.42
CA SER A 233 -10.44 -20.51 0.85
C SER A 233 -10.21 -19.36 1.84
N ALA A 234 -8.96 -18.92 1.99
CA ALA A 234 -8.59 -17.92 2.99
C ALA A 234 -9.20 -16.54 2.68
N SER A 235 -10.02 -16.03 3.61
CA SER A 235 -10.64 -14.71 3.44
C SER A 235 -10.88 -13.98 4.75
N LEU A 236 -11.08 -12.67 4.65
CA LEU A 236 -11.64 -11.85 5.72
C LEU A 236 -13.04 -11.39 5.32
N PHE A 237 -14.00 -11.52 6.24
CA PHE A 237 -15.30 -10.87 6.14
C PHE A 237 -15.20 -9.48 6.76
N ILE A 238 -15.47 -8.47 5.95
CA ILE A 238 -15.32 -7.07 6.31
C ILE A 238 -16.57 -6.26 5.98
N ARG A 239 -16.70 -5.11 6.63
CA ARG A 239 -17.63 -4.04 6.25
C ARG A 239 -16.85 -2.75 6.04
N ILE A 240 -17.03 -2.10 4.90
CA ILE A 240 -16.48 -0.75 4.67
C ILE A 240 -17.63 0.25 4.53
N ALA A 241 -17.50 1.41 5.16
CA ALA A 241 -18.40 2.55 4.98
C ALA A 241 -17.60 3.83 4.76
N PHE A 242 -18.20 4.79 4.07
CA PHE A 242 -17.65 6.13 3.87
C PHE A 242 -18.67 7.14 4.39
N GLU A 243 -18.19 8.11 5.17
CA GLU A 243 -18.92 9.29 5.64
C GLU A 243 -18.47 10.53 4.86
#